data_AF-A0A521YDH6-F1
#
_entry.id   AF-A0A521YDH6-F1
#
_cell.length_a   1.000
_cell.length_b   1.000
_cell.length_c   1.000
_cell.angle_alpha   90.00
_cell.angle_beta   90.00
_cell.angle_gamma   90.00
#
_symmetry.space_group_name_H-M   'P 1'
#
loop_
_entity.id
_entity.type
_entity.pdbx_description
1 polymer ?
#
loop_
_entity_poly.entity_id
_entity_poly.type
_entity_poly.pdbx_seq_one_letter_code
_entity_poly.pdbx_strand_id
1 'polypeptide(L)'
;MSATEEQQKYSEALDHSLQAGIARLTGGISPAALLLAFFDWRSHLLIHPAKQLELMTLFQDNFWQGMQRYLCHLSGDTSEEHTALSQPQDKRFKDQDWQKFPYSFIYQSFLSMQNWWHAAATNVHGVSQHHEEVVDFTIRQILDMLSPSNSPFTNPEIQRAASEQKGENFVRGGENFLDDLRRYQSDEPPAGAENFVIGKNIAVTKGKVIYRNRLIELIQYAPKTDKVYAEPILITPAWIMKYYILDLTPKHSLVKYLVKKGHTVFMISWKNPKKKDRDLSMEDYLDLGIMSALEVISAVVPQQKIHLVGYCLGGTLAAIATAAMARDNDNRLASMTLFAAQTDFTEPGELGLFIDESQIAFLENLMLEKGYLDTHQMAGAFQMLRSNDLVWSRLIHDYLLGNRKPLTDLMAWNADATRLPYKMHSEYLRHLFLNNALAEGKYLVKGKPIALPD
;
A
#
# COMPACT_ATOMS: atom_id res chain seq x y z
N MET A 1 13.03 41.30 -10.72
CA MET A 1 12.41 40.18 -11.45
C MET A 1 12.02 40.73 -12.80
N SER A 2 12.51 40.11 -13.88
CA SER A 2 12.20 40.55 -15.24
C SER A 2 10.75 40.15 -15.60
N ALA A 3 10.08 40.90 -16.47
CA ALA A 3 8.73 40.56 -16.94
C ALA A 3 8.64 39.14 -17.53
N THR A 4 9.76 38.62 -18.05
CA THR A 4 9.93 37.26 -18.57
C THR A 4 9.89 36.20 -17.47
N GLU A 5 10.52 36.43 -16.31
CA GLU A 5 10.44 35.52 -15.15
C GLU A 5 9.03 35.45 -14.55
N GLU A 6 8.30 36.56 -14.60
CA GLU A 6 6.93 36.65 -14.08
C GLU A 6 5.94 35.97 -15.02
N GLN A 7 6.09 36.13 -16.34
CA GLN A 7 5.35 35.36 -17.34
C GLN A 7 5.66 33.87 -17.26
N GLN A 8 6.92 33.48 -17.05
CA GLN A 8 7.32 32.08 -16.95
C GLN A 8 6.72 31.43 -15.69
N LYS A 9 6.78 32.10 -14.53
CA LYS A 9 6.11 31.65 -13.31
C LYS A 9 4.59 31.53 -13.47
N TYR A 10 3.97 32.44 -14.21
CA TYR A 10 2.52 32.41 -14.46
C TYR A 10 2.13 31.23 -15.36
N SER A 11 2.89 30.97 -16.43
CA SER A 11 2.69 29.81 -17.31
C SER A 11 2.93 28.49 -16.56
N GLU A 12 4.01 28.39 -15.79
CA GLU A 12 4.28 27.24 -14.92
C GLU A 12 3.12 27.02 -13.92
N ALA A 13 2.62 28.07 -13.29
CA ALA A 13 1.49 27.98 -12.37
C ALA A 13 0.18 27.52 -13.05
N LEU A 14 -0.07 27.94 -14.30
CA LEU A 14 -1.22 27.47 -15.08
C LEU A 14 -1.12 25.98 -15.41
N ASP A 15 0.05 25.54 -15.87
CA ASP A 15 0.31 24.12 -16.17
C ASP A 15 0.15 23.26 -14.91
N HIS A 16 0.70 23.70 -13.78
CA HIS A 16 0.53 23.04 -12.49
C HIS A 16 -0.93 22.95 -12.06
N SER A 17 -1.72 24.03 -12.23
CA SER A 17 -3.14 24.06 -11.86
C SER A 17 -3.96 23.10 -12.72
N LEU A 18 -3.69 23.03 -14.02
CA LEU A 18 -4.38 22.11 -14.93
C LEU A 18 -4.04 20.66 -14.60
N GLN A 19 -2.76 20.34 -14.38
CA GLN A 19 -2.35 19.00 -13.97
C GLN A 19 -2.93 18.60 -12.61
N ALA A 20 -2.97 19.50 -11.62
CA ALA A 20 -3.62 19.24 -10.34
C ALA A 20 -5.14 19.01 -10.47
N GLY A 21 -5.79 19.63 -11.45
CA GLY A 21 -7.19 19.35 -11.82
C GLY A 21 -7.36 17.91 -12.32
N ILE A 22 -6.52 17.50 -13.27
CA ILE A 22 -6.51 16.13 -13.81
C ILE A 22 -6.20 15.11 -12.69
N ALA A 23 -5.25 15.42 -11.79
CA ALA A 23 -4.86 14.56 -10.67
C ALA A 23 -6.00 14.24 -9.71
N ARG A 24 -6.84 15.23 -9.43
CA ARG A 24 -8.04 15.03 -8.62
C ARG A 24 -9.06 14.15 -9.34
N LEU A 25 -9.20 14.30 -10.66
CA LEU A 25 -10.16 13.53 -11.46
C LEU A 25 -9.73 12.07 -11.66
N THR A 26 -8.42 11.80 -11.75
CA THR A 26 -7.88 10.46 -12.05
C THR A 26 -7.47 9.69 -10.78
N GLY A 27 -7.73 10.23 -9.60
CA GLY A 27 -7.32 9.62 -8.33
C GLY A 27 -5.80 9.55 -8.16
N GLY A 28 -5.06 10.41 -8.88
CA GLY A 28 -3.61 10.47 -8.81
C GLY A 28 -2.88 9.69 -9.90
N ILE A 29 -3.52 8.98 -10.83
CA ILE A 29 -2.84 8.28 -11.94
C ILE A 29 -2.68 9.19 -13.17
N SER A 30 -1.49 9.21 -13.79
CA SER A 30 -1.21 9.92 -15.05
C SER A 30 -1.92 9.29 -16.25
N PRO A 31 -2.86 9.99 -16.93
CA PRO A 31 -3.49 9.47 -18.16
C PRO A 31 -2.49 9.29 -19.31
N ALA A 32 -1.47 10.14 -19.37
CA ALA A 32 -0.46 10.09 -20.41
C ALA A 32 0.38 8.81 -20.29
N ALA A 33 0.79 8.42 -19.08
CA ALA A 33 1.54 7.20 -18.83
C ALA A 33 0.75 5.96 -19.25
N LEU A 34 -0.54 5.90 -18.87
CA LEU A 34 -1.44 4.83 -19.31
C LEU A 34 -1.59 4.78 -20.83
N LEU A 35 -1.84 5.91 -21.49
CA LEU A 35 -2.00 5.95 -22.95
C LEU A 35 -0.73 5.48 -23.68
N LEU A 36 0.45 5.87 -23.21
CA LEU A 36 1.73 5.44 -23.77
C LEU A 36 1.94 3.94 -23.60
N ALA A 37 1.67 3.39 -22.42
CA ALA A 37 1.79 1.95 -22.15
C ALA A 37 0.86 1.13 -23.06
N PHE A 38 -0.40 1.52 -23.19
CA PHE A 38 -1.35 0.84 -24.08
C PHE A 38 -1.00 0.99 -25.56
N PHE A 39 -0.46 2.14 -25.97
CA PHE A 39 -0.01 2.34 -27.34
C PHE A 39 1.17 1.44 -27.69
N ASP A 40 2.19 1.40 -26.82
CA ASP A 40 3.36 0.55 -26.96
C ASP A 40 2.94 -0.92 -27.09
N TRP A 41 2.21 -1.43 -26.10
CA TRP A 41 1.66 -2.80 -26.09
C TRP A 41 0.86 -3.13 -27.35
N ARG A 42 -0.12 -2.30 -27.72
CA ARG A 42 -0.99 -2.55 -28.86
C ARG A 42 -0.21 -2.56 -30.17
N SER A 43 0.71 -1.61 -30.36
CA SER A 43 1.49 -1.49 -31.58
C SER A 43 2.34 -2.75 -31.82
N HIS A 44 3.01 -3.23 -30.77
CA HIS A 44 3.79 -4.46 -30.79
C HIS A 44 2.90 -5.71 -30.97
N LEU A 45 1.78 -5.82 -30.26
CA LEU A 45 0.88 -6.98 -30.42
C LEU A 45 0.34 -7.11 -31.85
N LEU A 46 0.08 -5.99 -32.53
CA LEU A 46 -0.46 -5.99 -33.90
C LEU A 46 0.55 -6.45 -34.97
N ILE A 47 1.85 -6.31 -34.71
CA ILE A 47 2.90 -6.66 -35.68
C ILE A 47 3.55 -8.03 -35.43
N HIS A 48 3.13 -8.76 -34.37
CA HIS A 48 3.66 -10.08 -34.02
C HIS A 48 2.64 -11.21 -34.32
N PRO A 49 2.64 -11.80 -35.53
CA PRO A 49 1.66 -12.82 -35.93
C PRO A 49 1.75 -14.11 -35.10
N ALA A 50 2.94 -14.46 -34.60
CA ALA A 50 3.13 -15.63 -33.75
C ALA A 50 2.34 -15.51 -32.43
N LYS A 51 2.42 -14.34 -31.78
CA LYS A 51 1.65 -14.06 -30.57
C LYS A 51 0.15 -14.03 -30.84
N GLN A 52 -0.28 -13.49 -31.99
CA GLN A 52 -1.68 -13.52 -32.39
C GLN A 52 -2.20 -14.95 -32.58
N LEU A 53 -1.40 -15.83 -33.19
CA LEU A 53 -1.76 -17.23 -33.36
C LEU A 53 -1.87 -17.95 -32.01
N GLU A 54 -0.93 -17.72 -31.09
CA GLU A 54 -0.98 -18.22 -29.70
C GLU A 54 -2.28 -17.80 -28.99
N LEU A 55 -2.66 -16.52 -29.10
CA LEU A 55 -3.90 -16.02 -28.52
C LEU A 55 -5.14 -16.60 -29.19
N MET A 56 -5.13 -16.83 -30.50
CA MET A 56 -6.23 -17.49 -31.20
C MET A 56 -6.37 -18.95 -30.76
N THR A 57 -5.26 -19.69 -30.62
CA THR A 57 -5.28 -21.07 -30.12
C THR A 57 -5.80 -21.13 -28.68
N LEU A 58 -5.33 -20.23 -27.81
CA LEU A 58 -5.79 -20.17 -26.42
C LEU A 58 -7.28 -19.84 -26.33
N PHE A 59 -7.78 -18.94 -27.18
CA PHE A 59 -9.20 -18.63 -27.27
C PHE A 59 -10.02 -19.85 -27.71
N GLN A 60 -9.57 -20.55 -28.75
CA GLN A 60 -10.22 -21.75 -29.27
C GLN A 60 -10.27 -22.85 -28.22
N ASP A 61 -9.17 -23.11 -27.53
CA ASP A 61 -9.09 -24.12 -26.47
C ASP A 61 -10.03 -23.78 -25.31
N ASN A 62 -10.02 -22.54 -24.84
CA ASN A 62 -10.93 -22.06 -23.79
C ASN A 62 -12.40 -22.17 -24.21
N PHE A 63 -12.72 -21.79 -25.44
CA PHE A 63 -14.08 -21.88 -25.99
C PHE A 63 -14.55 -23.34 -26.08
N TRP A 64 -13.71 -24.23 -26.58
CA TRP A 64 -14.04 -25.64 -26.72
C TRP A 64 -14.23 -26.32 -25.37
N GLN A 65 -13.35 -26.05 -24.40
CA GLN A 65 -13.50 -26.53 -23.02
C GLN A 65 -14.81 -26.03 -22.38
N GLY A 66 -15.15 -24.74 -22.58
CA GLY A 66 -16.41 -24.18 -22.11
C GLY A 66 -17.63 -24.86 -22.74
N MET A 67 -17.60 -25.08 -24.05
CA MET A 67 -18.67 -25.76 -24.79
C MET A 67 -18.85 -27.22 -24.35
N GLN A 68 -17.75 -27.95 -24.16
CA GLN A 68 -17.77 -29.32 -23.65
C GLN A 68 -18.45 -29.38 -22.28
N ARG A 69 -18.07 -28.51 -21.34
CA ARG A 69 -18.70 -28.43 -20.01
C ARG A 69 -20.20 -28.15 -20.09
N TYR A 70 -20.60 -27.21 -20.96
CA TYR A 70 -22.02 -26.90 -21.17
C TYR A 70 -22.80 -28.10 -21.72
N LEU A 71 -22.24 -28.80 -22.71
CA LEU A 71 -22.86 -30.00 -23.29
C LEU A 71 -22.94 -31.17 -22.32
N CYS A 72 -21.88 -31.43 -21.52
CA CYS A 72 -21.88 -32.47 -20.48
C CYS A 72 -22.97 -32.22 -19.44
N HIS A 73 -23.14 -30.97 -19.01
CA HIS A 73 -24.23 -30.57 -18.12
C HIS A 73 -25.61 -30.87 -18.73
N LEU A 74 -25.82 -30.50 -20.01
CA LEU A 74 -27.07 -30.80 -20.71
C LEU A 74 -27.34 -32.30 -20.87
N SER A 75 -26.30 -33.14 -20.99
CA SER A 75 -26.44 -34.60 -21.03
C SER A 75 -26.67 -35.24 -19.66
N GLY A 76 -26.67 -34.47 -18.56
CA GLY A 76 -26.84 -34.97 -17.21
C GLY A 76 -25.62 -35.70 -16.64
N ASP A 77 -24.45 -35.55 -17.30
CA ASP A 77 -23.19 -36.13 -16.87
C ASP A 77 -22.41 -35.11 -16.05
N THR A 78 -22.37 -35.30 -14.72
CA THR A 78 -21.66 -34.42 -13.77
C THR A 78 -20.24 -34.89 -13.49
N SER A 79 -19.72 -35.89 -14.21
CA SER A 79 -18.43 -36.52 -13.92
C SER A 79 -17.21 -35.61 -14.16
N GLU A 80 -17.35 -34.53 -14.93
CA GLU A 80 -16.28 -33.55 -15.22
C GLU A 80 -16.41 -32.19 -14.50
N GLU A 81 -17.35 -32.00 -13.56
CA GLU A 81 -17.42 -30.76 -12.75
C GLU A 81 -16.13 -30.51 -11.92
N HIS A 82 -15.19 -31.45 -11.89
CA HIS A 82 -13.95 -31.41 -11.14
C HIS A 82 -12.69 -30.93 -11.90
N THR A 83 -12.74 -30.72 -13.22
CA THR A 83 -11.62 -30.15 -14.00
C THR A 83 -11.77 -28.64 -14.20
N ALA A 84 -12.17 -27.94 -13.14
CA ALA A 84 -12.16 -26.49 -13.06
C ALA A 84 -10.74 -25.95 -13.27
N LEU A 85 -10.58 -24.86 -14.02
CA LEU A 85 -9.38 -24.02 -13.93
C LEU A 85 -9.33 -23.52 -12.48
N SER A 86 -8.63 -24.25 -11.62
CA SER A 86 -8.44 -23.85 -10.23
C SER A 86 -7.26 -22.90 -10.21
N GLN A 87 -7.52 -21.61 -9.99
CA GLN A 87 -6.51 -20.72 -9.46
C GLN A 87 -6.59 -20.83 -7.93
N PRO A 88 -5.69 -21.56 -7.25
CA PRO A 88 -5.81 -21.83 -5.81
C PRO A 88 -5.78 -20.56 -4.95
N GLN A 89 -5.37 -19.44 -5.55
CA GLN A 89 -5.22 -18.13 -4.91
C GLN A 89 -6.48 -17.26 -5.03
N ASP A 90 -7.42 -17.55 -5.95
CA ASP A 90 -8.63 -16.74 -6.12
C ASP A 90 -9.69 -17.12 -5.08
N LYS A 91 -9.89 -16.22 -4.11
CA LYS A 91 -10.83 -16.42 -3.00
C LYS A 91 -12.27 -16.09 -3.37
N ARG A 92 -12.53 -15.44 -4.53
CA ARG A 92 -13.86 -14.95 -4.93
C ARG A 92 -14.87 -16.09 -5.15
N PHE A 93 -14.38 -17.26 -5.60
CA PHE A 93 -15.21 -18.41 -5.98
C PHE A 93 -15.16 -19.57 -4.98
N LYS A 94 -14.92 -19.26 -3.70
CA LYS A 94 -14.71 -20.27 -2.64
C LYS A 94 -16.00 -21.00 -2.20
N ASP A 95 -17.16 -20.35 -2.32
CA ASP A 95 -18.44 -20.96 -1.93
C ASP A 95 -18.75 -22.20 -2.80
N GLN A 96 -19.33 -23.24 -2.20
CA GLN A 96 -19.65 -24.48 -2.91
C GLN A 96 -20.68 -24.26 -4.01
N ASP A 97 -21.55 -23.25 -3.89
CA ASP A 97 -22.56 -22.97 -4.91
C ASP A 97 -21.96 -22.46 -6.22
N TRP A 98 -20.74 -21.93 -6.21
CA TRP A 98 -20.02 -21.62 -7.45
C TRP A 98 -19.74 -22.86 -8.29
N GLN A 99 -19.62 -24.04 -7.68
CA GLN A 99 -19.39 -25.29 -8.41
C GLN A 99 -20.65 -25.83 -9.10
N LYS A 100 -21.82 -25.25 -8.82
CA LYS A 100 -23.10 -25.70 -9.38
C LYS A 100 -23.46 -24.91 -10.64
N PHE A 101 -24.08 -25.57 -11.60
CA PHE A 101 -24.68 -24.89 -12.75
C PHE A 101 -25.82 -23.94 -12.30
N PRO A 102 -25.99 -22.75 -12.90
CA PRO A 102 -25.21 -22.16 -14.01
C PRO A 102 -23.95 -21.40 -13.58
N TYR A 103 -23.72 -21.22 -12.27
CA TYR A 103 -22.61 -20.43 -11.74
C TYR A 103 -21.26 -20.99 -12.15
N SER A 104 -21.13 -22.32 -12.18
CA SER A 104 -19.91 -23.02 -12.58
C SER A 104 -19.46 -22.66 -13.99
N PHE A 105 -20.40 -22.58 -14.93
CA PHE A 105 -20.13 -22.14 -16.29
C PHE A 105 -19.71 -20.66 -16.32
N ILE A 106 -20.44 -19.79 -15.62
CA ILE A 106 -20.19 -18.34 -15.61
C ILE A 106 -18.79 -18.01 -15.08
N TYR A 107 -18.42 -18.53 -13.90
CA TYR A 107 -17.13 -18.19 -13.31
C TYR A 107 -15.96 -18.83 -14.09
N GLN A 108 -16.15 -20.04 -14.65
CA GLN A 108 -15.14 -20.66 -15.51
C GLN A 108 -14.91 -19.87 -16.81
N SER A 109 -15.98 -19.40 -17.47
CA SER A 109 -15.85 -18.53 -18.64
C SER A 109 -15.11 -17.24 -18.30
N PHE A 110 -15.38 -16.67 -17.13
CA PHE A 110 -14.66 -15.49 -16.64
C PHE A 110 -13.16 -15.77 -16.40
N LEU A 111 -12.80 -16.88 -15.74
CA LEU A 111 -11.40 -17.24 -15.52
C LEU A 111 -10.65 -17.50 -16.84
N SER A 112 -11.30 -18.13 -17.82
CA SER A 112 -10.74 -18.29 -19.17
C SER A 112 -10.50 -16.94 -19.86
N MET A 113 -11.43 -15.98 -19.71
CA MET A 113 -11.27 -14.62 -20.22
C MET A 113 -10.10 -13.90 -19.52
N GLN A 114 -9.96 -14.04 -18.20
CA GLN A 114 -8.82 -13.48 -17.46
C GLN A 114 -7.50 -14.06 -17.93
N ASN A 115 -7.42 -15.39 -18.09
CA ASN A 115 -6.23 -16.06 -18.59
C ASN A 115 -5.85 -15.58 -20.01
N TRP A 116 -6.83 -15.44 -20.90
CA TRP A 116 -6.60 -14.94 -22.25
C TRP A 116 -6.04 -13.52 -22.25
N TRP A 117 -6.62 -12.63 -21.44
CA TRP A 117 -6.16 -11.24 -21.35
C TRP A 117 -4.78 -11.12 -20.70
N HIS A 118 -4.48 -11.94 -19.69
CA HIS A 118 -3.14 -12.00 -19.12
C HIS A 118 -2.11 -12.46 -20.15
N ALA A 119 -2.42 -13.50 -20.92
CA ALA A 119 -1.56 -13.94 -22.02
C ALA A 119 -1.42 -12.88 -23.12
N ALA A 120 -2.46 -12.08 -23.38
CA ALA A 120 -2.42 -10.98 -24.34
C ALA A 120 -1.59 -9.79 -23.86
N ALA A 121 -1.59 -9.53 -22.55
CA ALA A 121 -0.82 -8.47 -21.93
C ALA A 121 0.67 -8.82 -21.81
N THR A 122 1.01 -10.09 -21.56
CA THR A 122 2.37 -10.53 -21.20
C THR A 122 3.17 -11.16 -22.33
N ASN A 123 4.50 -11.11 -22.21
CA ASN A 123 5.48 -11.67 -23.15
C ASN A 123 5.29 -11.16 -24.59
N VAL A 124 4.99 -9.87 -24.76
CA VAL A 124 4.83 -9.27 -26.09
C VAL A 124 6.17 -8.69 -26.53
N HIS A 125 6.78 -9.30 -27.54
CA HIS A 125 8.13 -8.92 -27.95
C HIS A 125 8.23 -7.45 -28.39
N GLY A 126 9.21 -6.74 -27.80
CA GLY A 126 9.51 -5.34 -28.09
C GLY A 126 8.76 -4.32 -27.22
N VAL A 127 7.78 -4.74 -26.43
CA VAL A 127 7.14 -3.89 -25.42
C VAL A 127 8.12 -3.67 -24.27
N SER A 128 8.17 -2.46 -23.71
CA SER A 128 8.98 -2.24 -22.50
C SER A 128 8.41 -3.02 -21.33
N GLN A 129 9.27 -3.60 -20.47
CA GLN A 129 8.82 -4.39 -19.32
C GLN A 129 7.84 -3.59 -18.43
N HIS A 130 8.15 -2.32 -18.18
CA HIS A 130 7.27 -1.44 -17.40
C HIS A 130 5.89 -1.25 -18.06
N HIS A 131 5.82 -1.00 -19.36
CA HIS A 131 4.53 -0.88 -20.05
C HIS A 131 3.74 -2.19 -20.07
N GLU A 132 4.43 -3.34 -20.21
CA GLU A 132 3.82 -4.66 -20.13
C GLU A 132 3.11 -4.84 -18.78
N GLU A 133 3.83 -4.58 -17.68
CA GLU A 133 3.29 -4.70 -16.33
C GLU A 133 2.14 -3.71 -16.06
N VAL A 134 2.23 -2.47 -16.54
CA VAL A 134 1.15 -1.47 -16.44
C VAL A 134 -0.11 -1.92 -17.18
N VAL A 135 0.04 -2.49 -18.37
CA VAL A 135 -1.10 -2.98 -19.19
C VAL A 135 -1.73 -4.22 -18.55
N ASP A 136 -0.93 -5.21 -18.15
CA ASP A 136 -1.41 -6.41 -17.44
C ASP A 136 -2.18 -6.02 -16.17
N PHE A 137 -1.60 -5.16 -15.36
CA PHE A 137 -2.23 -4.62 -14.17
C PHE A 137 -3.56 -3.94 -14.51
N THR A 138 -3.59 -3.02 -15.48
CA THR A 138 -4.79 -2.23 -15.81
C THR A 138 -5.91 -3.12 -16.33
N ILE A 139 -5.59 -4.08 -17.21
CA ILE A 139 -6.57 -5.03 -17.74
C ILE A 139 -7.13 -5.89 -16.61
N ARG A 140 -6.27 -6.36 -15.69
CA ARG A 140 -6.71 -7.10 -14.51
C ARG A 140 -7.68 -6.28 -13.66
N GLN A 141 -7.42 -4.99 -13.42
CA GLN A 141 -8.35 -4.11 -12.68
C GLN A 141 -9.73 -3.98 -13.38
N ILE A 142 -9.74 -3.86 -14.70
CA ILE A 142 -10.99 -3.79 -15.49
C ILE A 142 -11.77 -5.10 -15.40
N LEU A 143 -11.09 -6.24 -15.53
CA LEU A 143 -11.72 -7.56 -15.44
C LEU A 143 -12.24 -7.84 -14.04
N ASP A 144 -11.50 -7.42 -13.02
CA ASP A 144 -11.92 -7.54 -11.63
C ASP A 144 -13.21 -6.77 -11.36
N MET A 145 -13.38 -5.56 -11.93
CA MET A 145 -14.66 -4.83 -11.88
C MET A 145 -15.82 -5.60 -12.52
N LEU A 146 -15.55 -6.30 -13.62
CA LEU A 146 -16.54 -7.10 -14.36
C LEU A 146 -16.71 -8.52 -13.81
N SER A 147 -16.09 -8.84 -12.67
CA SER A 147 -16.17 -10.18 -12.09
C SER A 147 -17.63 -10.58 -11.78
N PRO A 148 -18.06 -11.81 -12.11
CA PRO A 148 -19.40 -12.28 -11.78
C PRO A 148 -19.65 -12.34 -10.27
N SER A 149 -18.60 -12.37 -9.45
CA SER A 149 -18.72 -12.31 -7.98
C SER A 149 -19.22 -10.95 -7.48
N ASN A 150 -19.06 -9.88 -8.26
CA ASN A 150 -19.42 -8.52 -7.85
C ASN A 150 -20.87 -8.14 -8.16
N SER A 151 -21.61 -9.00 -8.85
CA SER A 151 -22.99 -8.73 -9.25
C SER A 151 -23.97 -9.60 -8.46
N PRO A 152 -25.05 -9.02 -7.89
CA PRO A 152 -26.08 -9.78 -7.19
C PRO A 152 -26.83 -10.75 -8.11
N PHE A 153 -26.79 -10.54 -9.43
CA PHE A 153 -27.46 -11.40 -10.42
C PHE A 153 -26.65 -12.63 -10.83
N THR A 154 -25.35 -12.66 -10.53
CA THR A 154 -24.46 -13.77 -10.90
C THR A 154 -23.77 -14.40 -9.70
N ASN A 155 -23.85 -13.78 -8.51
CA ASN A 155 -23.27 -14.31 -7.30
C ASN A 155 -24.29 -15.18 -6.52
N PRO A 156 -24.04 -16.50 -6.38
CA PRO A 156 -24.94 -17.42 -5.70
C PRO A 156 -25.07 -17.13 -4.20
N GLU A 157 -24.00 -16.67 -3.54
CA GLU A 157 -24.03 -16.37 -2.09
C GLU A 157 -25.03 -15.25 -1.80
N ILE A 158 -25.01 -14.20 -2.63
CA ILE A 158 -25.94 -13.06 -2.50
C ILE A 158 -27.37 -13.50 -2.79
N GLN A 159 -27.59 -14.33 -3.82
CA GLN A 159 -28.93 -14.82 -4.17
C GLN A 159 -29.52 -15.72 -3.09
N ARG A 160 -28.69 -16.61 -2.55
CA ARG A 160 -29.05 -17.48 -1.44
C ARG A 160 -29.41 -16.65 -0.21
N ALA A 161 -28.55 -15.71 0.19
CA ALA A 161 -28.81 -14.81 1.32
C ALA A 161 -30.09 -13.98 1.11
N ALA A 162 -30.30 -13.44 -0.09
CA ALA A 162 -31.50 -12.69 -0.43
C ALA A 162 -32.78 -13.53 -0.34
N SER A 163 -32.72 -14.79 -0.79
CA SER A 163 -33.85 -15.72 -0.71
C SER A 163 -34.14 -16.15 0.73
N GLU A 164 -33.12 -16.62 1.45
CA GLU A 164 -33.23 -17.12 2.84
C GLU A 164 -33.67 -16.03 3.82
N GLN A 165 -33.15 -14.81 3.64
CA GLN A 165 -33.42 -13.67 4.51
C GLN A 165 -34.53 -12.76 3.96
N LYS A 166 -35.22 -13.17 2.87
CA LYS A 166 -36.29 -12.40 2.23
C LYS A 166 -35.89 -10.94 1.92
N GLY A 167 -34.64 -10.73 1.51
CA GLY A 167 -34.08 -9.43 1.15
C GLY A 167 -33.57 -8.57 2.31
N GLU A 168 -33.62 -9.03 3.56
CA GLU A 168 -33.15 -8.28 4.73
C GLU A 168 -31.65 -7.93 4.65
N ASN A 169 -30.85 -8.77 3.99
CA ASN A 169 -29.43 -8.52 3.69
C ASN A 169 -29.22 -7.17 2.98
N PHE A 170 -30.08 -6.82 2.02
CA PHE A 170 -29.98 -5.55 1.29
C PHE A 170 -30.42 -4.36 2.15
N VAL A 171 -31.36 -4.55 3.08
CA VAL A 171 -31.77 -3.51 4.03
C VAL A 171 -30.60 -3.14 4.95
N ARG A 172 -30.00 -4.15 5.61
CA ARG A 172 -28.82 -3.94 6.47
C ARG A 172 -27.65 -3.37 5.67
N GLY A 173 -27.47 -3.84 4.44
CA GLY A 173 -26.46 -3.33 3.52
C GLY A 173 -26.66 -1.85 3.14
N GLY A 174 -27.91 -1.43 2.92
CA GLY A 174 -28.28 -0.05 2.70
C GLY A 174 -28.05 0.83 3.92
N GLU A 175 -28.35 0.34 5.13
CA GLU A 175 -28.04 1.02 6.39
C GLU A 175 -26.52 1.23 6.56
N ASN A 176 -25.73 0.19 6.27
CA ASN A 176 -24.26 0.28 6.28
C ASN A 176 -23.76 1.34 5.29
N PHE A 177 -24.29 1.34 4.05
CA PHE A 177 -23.92 2.33 3.04
C PHE A 177 -24.26 3.76 3.46
N LEU A 178 -25.45 3.99 4.03
CA LEU A 178 -25.86 5.31 4.52
C LEU A 178 -25.00 5.79 5.70
N ASP A 179 -24.65 4.90 6.62
CA ASP A 179 -23.72 5.20 7.72
C ASP A 179 -22.32 5.56 7.19
N ASP A 180 -21.79 4.79 6.22
CA ASP A 180 -20.49 5.07 5.60
C ASP A 180 -20.51 6.40 4.82
N LEU A 181 -21.59 6.71 4.10
CA LEU A 181 -21.75 7.97 3.39
C LEU A 181 -21.79 9.16 4.37
N ARG A 182 -22.55 9.03 5.47
CA ARG A 182 -22.62 10.06 6.53
C ARG A 182 -21.25 10.30 7.14
N ARG A 183 -20.52 9.23 7.49
CA ARG A 183 -19.19 9.30 8.09
C ARG A 183 -18.19 9.95 7.15
N TYR A 184 -18.21 9.56 5.87
CA TYR A 184 -17.39 10.18 4.84
C TYR A 184 -17.65 11.68 4.70
N GLN A 185 -18.92 12.11 4.69
CA GLN A 185 -19.28 13.54 4.64
C GLN A 185 -18.86 14.32 5.89
N SER A 186 -18.75 13.64 7.03
CA SER A 186 -18.42 14.23 8.32
C SER A 186 -16.93 14.11 8.69
N ASP A 187 -16.10 13.55 7.80
CA ASP A 187 -14.69 13.22 8.05
C ASP A 187 -14.49 12.33 9.31
N GLU A 188 -15.47 11.46 9.57
CA GLU A 188 -15.46 10.53 10.70
C GLU A 188 -14.73 9.22 10.33
N PRO A 189 -13.99 8.60 11.27
CA PRO A 189 -13.43 7.27 11.08
C PRO A 189 -14.51 6.21 10.75
N PRO A 190 -14.09 5.10 10.10
CA PRO A 190 -15.02 4.02 9.76
C PRO A 190 -15.69 3.42 11.00
N ALA A 191 -16.92 2.92 10.83
CA ALA A 191 -17.72 2.36 11.91
C ALA A 191 -16.98 1.27 12.70
N GLY A 192 -16.94 1.43 14.02
CA GLY A 192 -16.22 0.55 14.95
C GLY A 192 -14.83 1.08 15.35
N ALA A 193 -14.27 2.07 14.66
CA ALA A 193 -12.99 2.68 15.01
C ALA A 193 -13.07 3.42 16.35
N GLU A 194 -14.25 3.89 16.72
CA GLU A 194 -14.56 4.46 18.04
C GLU A 194 -14.25 3.51 19.21
N ASN A 195 -14.19 2.20 18.96
CA ASN A 195 -13.82 1.21 19.97
C ASN A 195 -12.31 1.15 20.20
N PHE A 196 -11.48 1.86 19.42
CA PHE A 196 -10.02 1.85 19.51
C PHE A 196 -9.50 3.24 19.88
N VAL A 197 -9.60 3.57 21.17
CA VAL A 197 -9.19 4.89 21.70
C VAL A 197 -7.72 4.84 22.14
N ILE A 198 -6.89 5.57 21.39
CA ILE A 198 -5.44 5.68 21.62
C ILE A 198 -5.16 6.16 23.05
N GLY A 199 -4.27 5.45 23.75
CA GLY A 199 -3.90 5.70 25.13
C GLY A 199 -4.90 5.17 26.18
N LYS A 200 -6.09 4.70 25.78
CA LYS A 200 -7.05 4.04 26.69
C LYS A 200 -7.09 2.53 26.52
N ASN A 201 -7.16 2.02 25.29
CA ASN A 201 -7.22 0.58 25.01
C ASN A 201 -6.32 0.10 23.86
N ILE A 202 -5.76 1.02 23.07
CA ILE A 202 -4.70 0.79 22.09
C ILE A 202 -3.51 1.72 22.40
N ALA A 203 -2.27 1.30 22.13
CA ALA A 203 -1.06 2.05 22.52
C ALA A 203 -0.97 2.34 24.03
N VAL A 204 -1.30 1.33 24.84
CA VAL A 204 -1.45 1.45 26.30
C VAL A 204 -0.24 0.96 27.09
N THR A 205 0.87 0.61 26.43
CA THR A 205 2.07 0.23 27.15
C THR A 205 2.60 1.46 27.90
N LYS A 206 2.65 1.37 29.23
CA LYS A 206 3.05 2.49 30.08
C LYS A 206 4.43 3.01 29.67
N GLY A 207 4.52 4.29 29.38
CA GLY A 207 5.75 4.99 29.00
C GLY A 207 5.63 6.49 29.25
N LYS A 208 6.71 7.21 28.99
CA LYS A 208 6.77 8.68 29.09
C LYS A 208 7.51 9.25 27.88
N VAL A 209 7.05 10.39 27.38
CA VAL A 209 7.83 11.20 26.44
C VAL A 209 8.98 11.82 27.22
N ILE A 210 10.21 11.46 26.89
CA ILE A 210 11.43 11.95 27.56
C ILE A 210 12.15 13.03 26.75
N TYR A 211 11.81 13.17 25.47
CA TYR A 211 12.36 14.19 24.59
C TYR A 211 11.34 14.54 23.52
N ARG A 212 11.36 15.80 23.08
CA ARG A 212 10.52 16.31 22.00
C ARG A 212 11.29 17.38 21.24
N ASN A 213 11.26 17.32 19.91
CA ASN A 213 11.71 18.40 19.04
C ASN A 213 10.62 18.74 18.01
N ARG A 214 10.97 19.45 16.93
CA ARG A 214 10.00 19.88 15.92
C ARG A 214 9.39 18.74 15.09
N LEU A 215 9.99 17.54 15.12
CA LEU A 215 9.64 16.40 14.28
C LEU A 215 9.23 15.14 15.07
N ILE A 216 9.85 14.89 16.22
CA ILE A 216 9.62 13.67 16.99
C ILE A 216 9.27 13.92 18.44
N GLU A 217 8.56 12.95 19.00
CA GLU A 217 8.55 12.65 20.44
C GLU A 217 9.27 11.32 20.65
N LEU A 218 10.20 11.28 21.60
CA LEU A 218 10.87 10.04 22.00
C LEU A 218 10.20 9.49 23.26
N ILE A 219 9.60 8.32 23.16
CA ILE A 219 8.93 7.63 24.25
C ILE A 219 9.90 6.63 24.86
N GLN A 220 10.10 6.69 26.18
CA GLN A 220 10.72 5.61 26.96
C GLN A 220 9.63 4.82 27.67
N TYR A 221 9.59 3.51 27.46
CA TYR A 221 8.60 2.65 28.12
C TYR A 221 9.05 2.24 29.52
N ALA A 222 8.09 2.12 30.43
CA ALA A 222 8.33 1.70 31.80
C ALA A 222 8.72 0.21 31.84
N PRO A 223 9.78 -0.16 32.57
CA PRO A 223 10.20 -1.55 32.67
C PRO A 223 9.12 -2.42 33.32
N LYS A 224 9.13 -3.72 32.98
CA LYS A 224 8.23 -4.74 33.57
C LYS A 224 8.95 -5.81 34.36
N THR A 225 10.25 -5.63 34.59
CA THR A 225 11.15 -6.55 35.29
C THR A 225 12.04 -5.73 36.23
N ASP A 226 12.55 -6.37 37.29
CA ASP A 226 13.44 -5.70 38.25
C ASP A 226 14.83 -5.42 37.67
N LYS A 227 15.25 -6.23 36.69
CA LYS A 227 16.50 -6.08 35.94
C LYS A 227 16.20 -6.03 34.46
N VAL A 228 17.03 -5.29 33.72
CA VAL A 228 16.95 -5.14 32.27
C VAL A 228 18.32 -5.43 31.64
N TYR A 229 18.33 -5.73 30.34
CA TYR A 229 19.56 -5.75 29.55
C TYR A 229 20.23 -4.37 29.53
N ALA A 230 21.56 -4.35 29.43
CA ALA A 230 22.35 -3.12 29.47
C ALA A 230 22.10 -2.27 28.22
N GLU A 231 22.13 -2.88 27.03
CA GLU A 231 21.87 -2.23 25.75
C GLU A 231 20.36 -1.98 25.55
N PRO A 232 19.94 -0.71 25.35
CA PRO A 232 18.56 -0.39 25.05
C PRO A 232 18.20 -0.66 23.59
N ILE A 233 16.90 -0.78 23.32
CA ILE A 233 16.34 -0.87 21.97
C ILE A 233 15.73 0.49 21.58
N LEU A 234 16.13 1.05 20.45
CA LEU A 234 15.48 2.18 19.79
C LEU A 234 14.65 1.66 18.61
N ILE A 235 13.34 1.92 18.63
CA ILE A 235 12.45 1.55 17.53
C ILE A 235 12.11 2.80 16.69
N THR A 236 12.35 2.69 15.39
CA THR A 236 12.05 3.67 14.34
C THR A 236 10.93 3.14 13.43
N PRO A 237 9.67 3.51 13.69
CA PRO A 237 8.55 3.08 12.85
C PRO A 237 8.52 3.89 11.55
N ALA A 238 7.78 3.41 10.56
CA ALA A 238 7.36 4.25 9.43
C ALA A 238 6.46 5.41 9.91
N TRP A 239 6.43 6.50 9.14
CA TRP A 239 5.59 7.67 9.37
C TRP A 239 4.53 7.90 8.28
N ILE A 240 4.33 6.90 7.42
CA ILE A 240 3.16 6.82 6.52
C ILE A 240 1.89 6.55 7.33
N MET A 241 2.03 5.76 8.40
CA MET A 241 1.04 5.52 9.43
C MET A 241 1.68 5.69 10.80
N LYS A 242 0.88 5.71 11.87
CA LYS A 242 1.37 5.99 13.22
C LYS A 242 2.14 4.82 13.83
N TYR A 243 3.02 5.13 14.78
CA TYR A 243 3.95 4.17 15.41
C TYR A 243 3.27 2.97 16.09
N TYR A 244 2.00 3.13 16.50
CA TYR A 244 1.34 2.18 17.39
C TYR A 244 0.95 0.85 16.73
N ILE A 245 1.27 0.63 15.45
CA ILE A 245 1.31 -0.73 14.87
C ILE A 245 2.21 -1.69 15.66
N LEU A 246 3.25 -1.17 16.29
CA LEU A 246 4.17 -1.93 17.14
C LEU A 246 3.71 -1.98 18.61
N ASP A 247 2.64 -1.27 18.95
CA ASP A 247 2.02 -1.23 20.29
C ASP A 247 0.49 -1.13 20.15
N LEU A 248 -0.17 -2.09 19.50
CA LEU A 248 -1.62 -2.07 19.29
C LEU A 248 -2.35 -2.36 20.63
N THR A 249 -3.13 -3.43 20.68
CA THR A 249 -3.77 -3.88 21.91
C THR A 249 -2.75 -4.57 22.82
N PRO A 250 -3.05 -4.74 24.12
CA PRO A 250 -2.16 -5.50 25.02
C PRO A 250 -1.89 -6.94 24.57
N LYS A 251 -2.71 -7.51 23.68
CA LYS A 251 -2.50 -8.84 23.10
C LYS A 251 -1.56 -8.78 21.89
N HIS A 252 -1.57 -7.69 21.13
CA HIS A 252 -0.83 -7.50 19.88
C HIS A 252 0.19 -6.35 20.00
N SER A 253 1.05 -6.39 21.03
CA SER A 253 2.06 -5.34 21.25
C SER A 253 3.46 -5.93 21.34
N LEU A 254 4.31 -5.57 20.38
CA LEU A 254 5.74 -5.88 20.37
C LEU A 254 6.45 -5.14 21.50
N VAL A 255 6.12 -3.86 21.71
CA VAL A 255 6.71 -3.06 22.80
C VAL A 255 6.45 -3.72 24.16
N LYS A 256 5.19 -4.11 24.44
CA LYS A 256 4.82 -4.79 25.68
C LYS A 256 5.58 -6.11 25.83
N TYR A 257 5.77 -6.86 24.74
CA TYR A 257 6.54 -8.08 24.76
C TYR A 257 8.01 -7.82 25.12
N LEU A 258 8.66 -6.85 24.49
CA LEU A 258 10.06 -6.50 24.72
C LEU A 258 10.32 -6.01 26.15
N VAL A 259 9.49 -5.10 26.68
CA VAL A 259 9.66 -4.63 28.08
C VAL A 259 9.42 -5.75 29.10
N LYS A 260 8.55 -6.72 28.79
CA LYS A 260 8.36 -7.94 29.63
C LYS A 260 9.54 -8.90 29.55
N LYS A 261 10.30 -8.89 28.47
CA LYS A 261 11.51 -9.68 28.30
C LYS A 261 12.75 -9.01 28.92
N GLY A 262 12.58 -7.83 29.51
CA GLY A 262 13.66 -7.12 30.20
C GLY A 262 14.46 -6.19 29.31
N HIS A 263 13.95 -5.76 28.16
CA HIS A 263 14.60 -4.69 27.40
C HIS A 263 14.14 -3.30 27.88
N THR A 264 15.07 -2.35 27.92
CA THR A 264 14.74 -0.92 27.93
C THR A 264 14.37 -0.51 26.51
N VAL A 265 13.12 -0.11 26.29
CA VAL A 265 12.60 0.18 24.95
C VAL A 265 12.31 1.67 24.80
N PHE A 266 12.82 2.24 23.71
CA PHE A 266 12.51 3.57 23.23
C PHE A 266 11.79 3.48 21.88
N MET A 267 10.87 4.40 21.61
CA MET A 267 10.13 4.49 20.35
C MET A 267 10.08 5.93 19.87
N ILE A 268 10.36 6.13 18.59
CA ILE A 268 10.11 7.41 17.92
C ILE A 268 8.64 7.51 17.55
N SER A 269 7.96 8.54 18.05
CA SER A 269 6.63 8.95 17.59
C SER A 269 6.77 10.17 16.68
N TRP A 270 6.59 9.97 15.38
CA TRP A 270 6.70 11.01 14.38
C TRP A 270 5.51 11.97 14.41
N LYS A 271 5.79 13.26 14.22
CA LYS A 271 4.76 14.29 14.04
C LYS A 271 4.03 14.09 12.71
N ASN A 272 2.70 14.20 12.75
CA ASN A 272 1.89 14.32 11.52
C ASN A 272 2.08 15.75 10.94
N PRO A 273 2.70 15.90 9.75
CA PRO A 273 3.09 17.19 9.22
C PRO A 273 1.88 18.06 8.84
N LYS A 274 2.10 19.38 8.85
CA LYS A 274 1.15 20.40 8.36
C LYS A 274 1.76 21.10 7.14
N LYS A 275 1.00 21.99 6.48
CA LYS A 275 1.46 22.76 5.31
C LYS A 275 2.81 23.47 5.52
N LYS A 276 3.08 23.98 6.73
CA LYS A 276 4.35 24.64 7.08
C LYS A 276 5.56 23.71 7.13
N ASP A 277 5.32 22.40 7.22
CA ASP A 277 6.35 21.37 7.31
C ASP A 277 6.71 20.80 5.93
N ARG A 278 6.22 21.42 4.84
CA ARG A 278 6.36 20.93 3.44
C ARG A 278 7.81 20.68 3.00
N ASP A 279 8.75 21.44 3.56
CA ASP A 279 10.15 21.42 3.18
C ASP A 279 11.00 20.52 4.10
N LEU A 280 10.37 19.71 4.97
CA LEU A 280 11.07 18.62 5.65
C LEU A 280 11.58 17.62 4.61
N SER A 281 12.90 17.40 4.58
CA SER A 281 13.58 16.44 3.72
C SER A 281 13.74 15.07 4.39
N MET A 282 14.16 14.05 3.63
CA MET A 282 14.60 12.76 4.20
C MET A 282 15.76 12.95 5.20
N GLU A 283 16.65 13.91 4.94
CA GLU A 283 17.76 14.26 5.84
C GLU A 283 17.27 14.89 7.16
N ASP A 284 16.23 15.72 7.14
CA ASP A 284 15.61 16.21 8.38
C ASP A 284 15.07 15.05 9.25
N TYR A 285 14.48 14.02 8.63
CA TYR A 285 14.01 12.83 9.35
C TYR A 285 15.15 12.01 9.93
N LEU A 286 16.31 11.99 9.27
CA LEU A 286 17.52 11.36 9.79
C LEU A 286 18.07 12.14 11.01
N ASP A 287 18.33 13.43 10.84
CA ASP A 287 19.00 14.27 11.85
C ASP A 287 18.10 14.54 13.07
N LEU A 288 16.86 14.98 12.82
CA LEU A 288 15.90 15.31 13.89
C LEU A 288 15.16 14.09 14.41
N GLY A 289 15.22 12.96 13.70
CA GLY A 289 14.65 11.69 14.13
C GLY A 289 15.69 10.81 14.79
N ILE A 290 16.33 9.95 14.01
CA ILE A 290 17.21 8.88 14.50
C ILE A 290 18.41 9.47 15.26
N MET A 291 19.13 10.43 14.68
CA MET A 291 20.36 10.94 15.28
C MET A 291 20.08 11.66 16.61
N SER A 292 19.06 12.51 16.65
CA SER A 292 18.59 13.15 17.89
C SER A 292 18.14 12.13 18.94
N ALA A 293 17.46 11.06 18.55
CA ALA A 293 17.05 10.00 19.48
C ALA A 293 18.25 9.23 20.05
N LEU A 294 19.24 8.91 19.21
CA LEU A 294 20.48 8.26 19.66
C LEU A 294 21.25 9.13 20.66
N GLU A 295 21.35 10.44 20.44
CA GLU A 295 21.98 11.38 21.39
C GLU A 295 21.28 11.37 22.75
N VAL A 296 19.95 11.47 22.75
CA VAL A 296 19.16 11.44 23.99
C VAL A 296 19.33 10.10 24.72
N ILE A 297 19.29 8.98 24.01
CA ILE A 297 19.45 7.65 24.61
C ILE A 297 20.86 7.49 25.18
N SER A 298 21.91 7.94 24.48
CA SER A 298 23.28 7.91 24.99
C SER A 298 23.47 8.79 26.25
N ALA A 299 22.65 9.83 26.44
CA ALA A 299 22.64 10.61 27.67
C ALA A 299 21.89 9.91 28.82
N VAL A 300 20.79 9.20 28.50
CA VAL A 300 19.97 8.48 29.49
C VAL A 300 20.61 7.16 29.94
N VAL A 301 21.24 6.44 29.01
CA VAL A 301 21.91 5.15 29.22
C VAL A 301 23.37 5.28 28.78
N PRO A 302 24.22 5.97 29.56
CA PRO A 302 25.59 6.28 29.16
C PRO A 302 26.44 5.01 29.03
N GLN A 303 27.42 5.08 28.12
CA GLN A 303 28.40 4.01 27.87
C GLN A 303 27.81 2.67 27.39
N GLN A 304 26.57 2.67 26.91
CA GLN A 304 25.95 1.51 26.31
C GLN A 304 25.74 1.72 24.81
N LYS A 305 25.92 0.65 24.05
CA LYS A 305 25.53 0.60 22.64
C LYS A 305 24.02 0.39 22.52
N ILE A 306 23.44 0.76 21.38
CA ILE A 306 21.99 0.78 21.15
C ILE A 306 21.64 -0.25 20.07
N HIS A 307 20.59 -1.05 20.31
CA HIS A 307 20.00 -1.88 19.27
C HIS A 307 18.98 -1.05 18.48
N LEU A 308 19.26 -0.78 17.20
CA LEU A 308 18.35 -0.04 16.33
C LEU A 308 17.38 -1.00 15.63
N VAL A 309 16.09 -0.71 15.72
CA VAL A 309 15.03 -1.49 15.07
C VAL A 309 14.26 -0.57 14.14
N GLY A 310 14.24 -0.87 12.85
CA GLY A 310 13.50 -0.10 11.86
C GLY A 310 12.34 -0.89 11.25
N TYR A 311 11.19 -0.25 11.07
CA TYR A 311 10.00 -0.87 10.46
C TYR A 311 9.56 -0.14 9.19
N CYS A 312 9.40 -0.87 8.08
CA CYS A 312 8.98 -0.35 6.79
C CYS A 312 9.86 0.84 6.35
N LEU A 313 9.29 2.00 6.02
CA LEU A 313 10.05 3.21 5.68
C LEU A 313 11.02 3.65 6.81
N GLY A 314 10.65 3.42 8.08
CA GLY A 314 11.54 3.65 9.21
C GLY A 314 12.76 2.71 9.22
N GLY A 315 12.65 1.53 8.60
CA GLY A 315 13.76 0.62 8.36
C GLY A 315 14.66 1.04 7.22
N THR A 316 14.11 1.56 6.13
CA THR A 316 14.91 2.19 5.07
C THR A 316 15.72 3.36 5.64
N LEU A 317 15.09 4.20 6.46
CA LEU A 317 15.79 5.30 7.16
C LEU A 317 16.85 4.79 8.16
N ALA A 318 16.57 3.69 8.87
CA ALA A 318 17.55 3.07 9.78
C ALA A 318 18.78 2.51 9.04
N ALA A 319 18.59 1.94 7.84
CA ALA A 319 19.68 1.49 6.99
C ALA A 319 20.54 2.68 6.51
N ILE A 320 19.89 3.76 6.04
CA ILE A 320 20.56 5.01 5.66
C ILE A 320 21.35 5.58 6.85
N ALA A 321 20.76 5.61 8.04
CA ALA A 321 21.41 6.10 9.25
C ALA A 321 22.64 5.27 9.60
N THR A 322 22.51 3.93 9.55
CA THR A 322 23.59 3.01 9.91
C THR A 322 24.78 3.14 8.95
N ALA A 323 24.53 3.22 7.64
CA ALA A 323 25.59 3.42 6.64
C ALA A 323 26.27 4.80 6.79
N ALA A 324 25.49 5.86 7.07
CA ALA A 324 26.06 7.17 7.37
C ALA A 324 26.91 7.17 8.65
N MET A 325 26.46 6.48 9.69
CA MET A 325 27.20 6.30 10.94
C MET A 325 28.50 5.52 10.73
N ALA A 326 28.48 4.44 9.94
CA ALA A 326 29.67 3.66 9.61
C ALA A 326 30.73 4.53 8.90
N ARG A 327 30.32 5.25 7.84
CA ARG A 327 31.16 6.22 7.12
C ARG A 327 31.78 7.26 8.06
N ASP A 328 31.00 7.76 9.01
CA ASP A 328 31.40 8.82 9.94
C ASP A 328 32.07 8.28 11.23
N ASN A 329 32.38 6.97 11.29
CA ASN A 329 32.99 6.28 12.42
C ASN A 329 32.21 6.37 13.75
N ASP A 330 30.89 6.47 13.65
CA ASP A 330 29.98 6.49 14.78
C ASP A 330 29.56 5.06 15.20
N ASN A 331 30.16 4.60 16.29
CA ASN A 331 30.04 3.21 16.78
C ASN A 331 28.98 3.02 17.87
N ARG A 332 27.98 3.92 17.97
CA ARG A 332 26.93 3.87 19.00
C ARG A 332 25.98 2.67 18.88
N LEU A 333 25.89 2.01 17.71
CA LEU A 333 24.99 0.87 17.51
C LEU A 333 25.64 -0.47 17.89
N ALA A 334 24.87 -1.33 18.55
CA ALA A 334 25.23 -2.72 18.82
C ALA A 334 24.75 -3.65 17.70
N SER A 335 23.54 -3.41 17.19
CA SER A 335 22.97 -4.12 16.05
C SER A 335 21.89 -3.29 15.37
N MET A 336 21.52 -3.71 14.17
CA MET A 336 20.34 -3.22 13.45
C MET A 336 19.40 -4.40 13.15
N THR A 337 18.09 -4.19 13.28
CA THR A 337 17.04 -5.15 12.88
C THR A 337 16.03 -4.44 11.99
N LEU A 338 15.72 -5.03 10.83
CA LEU A 338 14.83 -4.44 9.84
C LEU A 338 13.58 -5.30 9.66
N PHE A 339 12.40 -4.72 9.91
CA PHE A 339 11.11 -5.37 9.72
C PHE A 339 10.42 -4.83 8.47
N ALA A 340 10.23 -5.69 7.47
CA ALA A 340 9.54 -5.34 6.22
C ALA A 340 10.06 -4.04 5.57
N ALA A 341 11.38 -3.82 5.62
CA ALA A 341 12.03 -2.65 5.08
C ALA A 341 12.72 -2.99 3.76
N GLN A 342 12.62 -2.11 2.79
CA GLN A 342 13.33 -2.21 1.52
C GLN A 342 14.59 -1.33 1.55
N THR A 343 15.70 -1.91 1.12
CA THR A 343 16.97 -1.22 0.89
C THR A 343 17.38 -1.26 -0.57
N ASP A 344 16.81 -2.20 -1.33
CA ASP A 344 16.87 -2.33 -2.78
C ASP A 344 15.45 -2.22 -3.33
N PHE A 345 15.25 -1.27 -4.24
CA PHE A 345 13.98 -0.91 -4.85
C PHE A 345 13.91 -1.33 -6.33
N THR A 346 14.77 -2.25 -6.78
CA THR A 346 14.70 -2.81 -8.15
C THR A 346 13.36 -3.49 -8.42
N GLU A 347 12.82 -4.19 -7.41
CA GLU A 347 11.51 -4.86 -7.47
C GLU A 347 10.63 -4.39 -6.30
N PRO A 348 10.08 -3.16 -6.35
CA PRO A 348 9.32 -2.59 -5.26
C PRO A 348 7.90 -3.18 -5.14
N GLY A 349 7.56 -4.17 -5.97
CA GLY A 349 6.22 -4.70 -6.18
C GLY A 349 5.39 -3.80 -7.09
N GLU A 350 4.08 -4.01 -7.11
CA GLU A 350 3.14 -3.30 -8.01
C GLU A 350 3.11 -1.77 -7.80
N LEU A 351 3.64 -1.27 -6.67
CA LEU A 351 3.86 0.16 -6.47
C LEU A 351 4.79 0.76 -7.54
N GLY A 352 5.78 -0.01 -8.03
CA GLY A 352 6.69 0.42 -9.09
C GLY A 352 6.00 0.76 -10.41
N LEU A 353 4.81 0.19 -10.67
CA LEU A 353 4.01 0.48 -11.86
C LEU A 353 3.51 1.93 -11.90
N PHE A 354 3.47 2.58 -10.74
CA PHE A 354 3.04 3.97 -10.57
C PHE A 354 4.21 4.88 -10.22
N ILE A 355 5.45 4.49 -10.52
CA ILE A 355 6.63 5.29 -10.23
C ILE A 355 7.44 5.44 -11.51
N ASP A 356 7.00 6.41 -12.30
CA ASP A 356 7.72 6.94 -13.46
C ASP A 356 7.87 8.47 -13.33
N GLU A 357 8.66 9.08 -14.20
CA GLU A 357 8.88 10.54 -14.19
C GLU A 357 7.59 11.34 -14.36
N SER A 358 6.65 10.88 -15.19
CA SER A 358 5.36 11.55 -15.40
C SER A 358 4.52 11.53 -14.13
N GLN A 359 4.45 10.38 -13.46
CA GLN A 359 3.66 10.13 -12.27
C GLN A 359 4.24 10.84 -11.04
N ILE A 360 5.57 10.86 -10.90
CA ILE A 360 6.24 11.63 -9.85
C ILE A 360 6.00 13.13 -10.05
N ALA A 361 6.24 13.66 -11.26
CA ALA A 361 6.01 15.07 -11.55
C ALA A 361 4.56 15.49 -11.27
N PHE A 362 3.60 14.61 -11.58
CA PHE A 362 2.19 14.81 -11.30
C PHE A 362 1.86 14.89 -9.81
N LEU A 363 2.41 13.98 -9.00
CA LEU A 363 2.26 14.00 -7.55
C LEU A 363 2.95 15.22 -6.92
N GLU A 364 4.11 15.59 -7.43
CA GLU A 364 4.82 16.80 -7.02
C GLU A 364 3.94 18.04 -7.24
N ASN A 365 3.35 18.17 -8.44
CA ASN A 365 2.47 19.28 -8.78
C ASN A 365 1.23 19.35 -7.89
N LEU A 366 0.62 18.20 -7.58
CA LEU A 366 -0.49 18.11 -6.64
C LEU A 366 -0.10 18.57 -5.22
N MET A 367 1.11 18.24 -4.79
CA MET A 367 1.62 18.59 -3.46
C MET A 367 2.20 20.01 -3.38
N LEU A 368 2.53 20.67 -4.50
CA LEU A 368 3.07 22.04 -4.52
C LEU A 368 2.14 23.05 -3.81
N GLU A 369 0.83 22.93 -4.00
CA GLU A 369 -0.16 23.83 -3.40
C GLU A 369 -0.48 23.47 -1.94
N LYS A 370 -0.64 22.16 -1.66
CA LYS A 370 -1.06 21.64 -0.34
C LYS A 370 0.09 21.56 0.66
N GLY A 371 1.32 21.33 0.18
CA GLY A 371 2.55 21.16 0.95
C GLY A 371 2.80 19.74 1.46
N TYR A 372 1.86 18.82 1.28
CA TYR A 372 1.94 17.43 1.72
C TYR A 372 0.99 16.55 0.92
N LEU A 373 1.27 15.25 0.88
CA LEU A 373 0.35 14.23 0.36
C LEU A 373 -0.63 13.86 1.47
N ASP A 374 -1.91 13.86 1.12
CA ASP A 374 -2.98 13.61 2.07
C ASP A 374 -3.37 12.13 2.11
N THR A 375 -3.97 11.73 3.23
CA THR A 375 -4.34 10.33 3.51
C THR A 375 -5.30 9.76 2.47
N HIS A 376 -6.27 10.55 2.01
CA HIS A 376 -7.23 10.13 0.97
C HIS A 376 -6.58 9.89 -0.39
N GLN A 377 -5.53 10.65 -0.73
CA GLN A 377 -4.83 10.53 -2.01
C GLN A 377 -3.94 9.29 -2.05
N MET A 378 -3.29 8.97 -0.93
CA MET A 378 -2.59 7.70 -0.76
C MET A 378 -3.53 6.49 -0.82
N ALA A 379 -4.68 6.59 -0.15
CA ALA A 379 -5.66 5.50 -0.11
C ALA A 379 -6.16 5.09 -1.51
N GLY A 380 -6.34 6.05 -2.43
CA GLY A 380 -6.75 5.77 -3.80
C GLY A 380 -5.77 4.88 -4.57
N ALA A 381 -4.48 5.20 -4.53
CA ALA A 381 -3.44 4.39 -5.19
C ALA A 381 -3.34 2.97 -4.60
N PHE A 382 -3.35 2.85 -3.27
CA PHE A 382 -3.32 1.54 -2.59
C PHE A 382 -4.60 0.71 -2.81
N GLN A 383 -5.77 1.34 -2.87
CA GLN A 383 -7.04 0.67 -3.17
C GLN A 383 -7.09 0.18 -4.62
N MET A 384 -6.51 0.93 -5.56
CA MET A 384 -6.36 0.49 -6.95
C MET A 384 -5.42 -0.72 -7.05
N LEU A 385 -4.32 -0.73 -6.29
CA LEU A 385 -3.39 -1.87 -6.23
C LEU A 385 -4.03 -3.16 -5.70
N ARG A 386 -5.02 -3.06 -4.81
CA ARG A 386 -5.74 -4.23 -4.24
C ARG A 386 -7.25 -4.11 -4.35
N SER A 387 -7.75 -3.81 -5.54
CA SER A 387 -9.19 -3.55 -5.77
C SER A 387 -10.09 -4.73 -5.38
N ASN A 388 -9.70 -5.96 -5.71
CA ASN A 388 -10.42 -7.18 -5.36
C ASN A 388 -10.65 -7.32 -3.85
N ASP A 389 -9.58 -7.20 -3.07
CA ASP A 389 -9.64 -7.45 -1.62
C ASP A 389 -10.22 -6.26 -0.84
N LEU A 390 -9.97 -5.02 -1.29
CA LEU A 390 -10.32 -3.81 -0.52
C LEU A 390 -11.62 -3.15 -0.96
N VAL A 391 -11.97 -3.21 -2.25
CA VAL A 391 -13.16 -2.55 -2.79
C VAL A 391 -14.29 -3.56 -2.99
N TRP A 392 -14.04 -4.60 -3.77
CA TRP A 392 -15.08 -5.55 -4.19
C TRP A 392 -15.54 -6.47 -3.05
N SER A 393 -14.59 -7.04 -2.30
CA SER A 393 -14.90 -7.84 -1.11
C SER A 393 -15.71 -7.06 -0.08
N ARG A 394 -15.37 -5.79 0.16
CA ARG A 394 -16.14 -4.89 1.04
C ARG A 394 -17.55 -4.67 0.50
N LEU A 395 -17.69 -4.36 -0.79
CA LEU A 395 -18.99 -4.13 -1.41
C LEU A 395 -19.90 -5.36 -1.26
N ILE A 396 -19.38 -6.55 -1.52
CA ILE A 396 -20.12 -7.80 -1.38
C ILE A 396 -20.52 -8.02 0.09
N HIS A 397 -19.57 -7.98 1.02
CA HIS A 397 -19.86 -8.33 2.42
C HIS A 397 -20.65 -7.27 3.17
N ASP A 398 -20.26 -6.00 3.09
CA ASP A 398 -20.86 -4.93 3.90
C ASP A 398 -22.20 -4.47 3.30
N TYR A 399 -22.31 -4.38 1.97
CA TYR A 399 -23.47 -3.77 1.31
C TYR A 399 -24.42 -4.76 0.64
N LEU A 400 -23.93 -5.85 0.03
CA LEU A 400 -24.83 -6.82 -0.62
C LEU A 400 -25.30 -7.91 0.35
N LEU A 401 -24.41 -8.42 1.20
CA LEU A 401 -24.75 -9.42 2.23
C LEU A 401 -25.20 -8.78 3.56
N GLY A 402 -24.90 -7.50 3.77
CA GLY A 402 -25.23 -6.79 5.02
C GLY A 402 -24.48 -7.32 6.24
N ASN A 403 -23.34 -7.98 6.02
CA ASN A 403 -22.51 -8.66 7.02
C ASN A 403 -21.24 -7.86 7.34
N ARG A 404 -21.42 -6.65 7.87
CA ARG A 404 -20.29 -5.79 8.26
C ARG A 404 -19.47 -6.45 9.38
N LYS A 405 -18.22 -6.80 9.08
CA LYS A 405 -17.31 -7.38 10.07
C LYS A 405 -16.84 -6.31 11.06
N PRO A 406 -16.72 -6.63 12.37
CA PRO A 406 -16.12 -5.71 13.32
C PRO A 406 -14.70 -5.34 12.92
N LEU A 407 -14.33 -4.06 13.09
CA LEU A 407 -12.97 -3.60 12.88
C LEU A 407 -12.01 -4.34 13.83
N THR A 408 -10.90 -4.80 13.26
CA THR A 408 -9.75 -5.28 14.05
C THR A 408 -8.88 -4.10 14.47
N ASP A 409 -7.99 -4.31 15.45
CA ASP A 409 -7.03 -3.29 15.86
C ASP A 409 -6.09 -2.86 14.72
N LEU A 410 -5.72 -3.80 13.84
CA LEU A 410 -4.96 -3.51 12.63
C LEU A 410 -5.73 -2.61 11.65
N MET A 411 -7.02 -2.88 11.43
CA MET A 411 -7.84 -2.06 10.51
C MET A 411 -8.08 -0.66 11.08
N ALA A 412 -8.27 -0.55 12.40
CA ALA A 412 -8.40 0.75 13.08
C ALA A 412 -7.11 1.58 12.95
N TRP A 413 -5.94 0.95 13.09
CA TRP A 413 -4.65 1.61 12.83
C TRP A 413 -4.52 2.06 11.36
N ASN A 414 -4.90 1.20 10.41
CA ASN A 414 -4.80 1.51 8.98
C ASN A 414 -5.71 2.68 8.57
N ALA A 415 -6.83 2.88 9.26
CA ALA A 415 -7.71 4.03 9.04
C ALA A 415 -7.13 5.35 9.58
N ASP A 416 -6.12 5.30 10.46
CA ASP A 416 -5.53 6.46 11.13
C ASP A 416 -4.18 6.86 10.51
N ALA A 417 -4.22 7.12 9.21
CA ALA A 417 -3.05 7.44 8.40
C ALA A 417 -2.47 8.84 8.69
N THR A 418 -1.23 9.06 8.26
CA THR A 418 -0.52 10.34 8.42
C THR A 418 -0.14 10.94 7.07
N ARG A 419 0.19 12.23 7.09
CA ARG A 419 0.59 12.97 5.88
C ARG A 419 2.08 12.82 5.62
N LEU A 420 2.48 13.01 4.36
CA LEU A 420 3.89 13.00 3.94
C LEU A 420 4.28 14.39 3.41
N PRO A 421 5.34 15.05 3.91
CA PRO A 421 5.78 16.34 3.39
C PRO A 421 6.19 16.26 1.92
N TYR A 422 5.98 17.35 1.18
CA TYR A 422 6.37 17.49 -0.23
C TYR A 422 7.80 17.02 -0.50
N LYS A 423 8.76 17.64 0.18
CA LYS A 423 10.19 17.44 -0.11
C LYS A 423 10.63 16.01 0.21
N MET A 424 10.34 15.52 1.41
CA MET A 424 10.64 14.14 1.81
C MET A 424 10.03 13.12 0.86
N HIS A 425 8.76 13.26 0.47
CA HIS A 425 8.10 12.28 -0.42
C HIS A 425 8.69 12.29 -1.84
N SER A 426 8.98 13.47 -2.40
CA SER A 426 9.66 13.61 -3.69
C SER A 426 11.05 12.96 -3.66
N GLU A 427 11.86 13.27 -2.63
CA GLU A 427 13.17 12.66 -2.43
C GLU A 427 13.08 11.14 -2.28
N TYR A 428 12.07 10.64 -1.55
CA TYR A 428 11.83 9.21 -1.38
C TYR A 428 11.54 8.50 -2.70
N LEU A 429 10.60 9.02 -3.50
CA LEU A 429 10.25 8.43 -4.79
C LEU A 429 11.40 8.53 -5.80
N ARG A 430 12.03 9.71 -5.92
CA ARG A 430 13.09 9.93 -6.91
C ARG A 430 14.36 9.18 -6.55
N HIS A 431 14.86 9.30 -5.33
CA HIS A 431 16.16 8.71 -4.99
C HIS A 431 16.08 7.22 -4.69
N LEU A 432 14.99 6.74 -4.09
CA LEU A 432 14.89 5.33 -3.72
C LEU A 432 14.14 4.52 -4.76
N PHE A 433 12.88 4.83 -5.09
CA PHE A 433 12.14 3.99 -6.03
C PHE A 433 12.60 4.13 -7.49
N LEU A 434 12.82 5.36 -7.98
CA LEU A 434 13.15 5.58 -9.39
C LEU A 434 14.63 5.30 -9.67
N ASN A 435 15.53 5.82 -8.84
CA ASN A 435 16.97 5.75 -9.08
C ASN A 435 17.71 4.68 -8.27
N ASN A 436 17.01 3.96 -7.37
CA ASN A 436 17.58 2.94 -6.48
C ASN A 436 18.92 3.33 -5.81
N ALA A 437 19.06 4.63 -5.48
CA ALA A 437 20.36 5.22 -5.17
C ALA A 437 20.99 4.63 -3.90
N LEU A 438 20.18 4.08 -2.98
CA LEU A 438 20.68 3.45 -1.76
C LEU A 438 21.40 2.13 -2.06
N ALA A 439 20.79 1.24 -2.85
CA ALA A 439 21.39 -0.03 -3.24
C ALA A 439 22.61 0.16 -4.16
N GLU A 440 22.57 1.20 -5.01
CA GLU A 440 23.68 1.55 -5.91
C GLU A 440 24.84 2.30 -5.21
N GLY A 441 24.74 2.61 -3.92
CA GLY A 441 25.77 3.37 -3.18
C GLY A 441 25.90 4.83 -3.62
N LYS A 442 24.87 5.38 -4.25
CA LYS A 442 24.79 6.77 -4.77
C LYS A 442 23.97 7.70 -3.89
N TYR A 443 23.28 7.18 -2.87
CA TYR A 443 22.47 7.98 -1.96
C TYR A 443 23.36 8.91 -1.14
N LEU A 444 23.01 10.20 -1.10
CA LEU A 444 23.81 11.22 -0.42
C LEU A 444 23.23 11.53 0.96
N VAL A 445 24.08 11.51 1.97
CA VAL A 445 23.80 12.04 3.32
C VAL A 445 24.84 13.11 3.62
N LYS A 446 24.39 14.33 3.93
CA LYS A 446 25.26 15.52 4.13
C LYS A 446 26.19 15.77 2.94
N GLY A 447 25.66 15.58 1.73
CA GLY A 447 26.38 15.77 0.47
C GLY A 447 27.45 14.71 0.16
N LYS A 448 27.56 13.65 0.95
CA LYS A 448 28.52 12.55 0.76
C LYS A 448 27.78 11.23 0.51
N PRO A 449 28.27 10.38 -0.41
CA PRO A 449 27.66 9.07 -0.63
C PRO A 449 27.77 8.19 0.61
N ILE A 450 26.85 7.23 0.69
CA ILE A 450 26.86 6.14 1.66
C ILE A 450 26.70 4.83 0.90
N ALA A 451 27.31 3.75 1.40
CA ALA A 451 27.11 2.42 0.85
C ALA A 451 26.68 1.45 1.98
N LEU A 452 25.72 0.57 1.69
CA LEU A 452 25.27 -0.44 2.66
C LEU A 452 26.35 -1.47 3.08
N PRO A 453 27.37 -1.79 2.24
CA PRO A 453 28.48 -2.64 2.66
C PRO A 453 29.48 -1.98 3.63
N ASP A 454 29.41 -0.66 3.82
CA ASP A 454 30.24 0.07 4.81
C ASP A 454 29.83 -0.32 6.24
#